data_AF-A0A1A6HUK9-F1
#
_entry.id   AF-A0A1A6HUK9-F1
#
_cell.length_a   1.000
_cell.length_b   1.000
_cell.length_c   1.000
_cell.angle_alpha   90.00
_cell.angle_beta   90.00
_cell.angle_gamma   90.00
#
_symmetry.space_group_name_H-M   'P 1'
#
loop_
_entity.id
_entity.type
_entity.pdbx_description
1 polymer ?
#
loop_
_entity_poly.entity_id
_entity_poly.type
_entity_poly.pdbx_seq_one_letter_code
_entity_poly.pdbx_strand_id
1 'polypeptide(L)'
;QLISETMVRWAQESVIEDPELVRAMFVLLHRQYDGIGGLVRALPKTYTINGVSVEDTINLLASLGQIRSLLSVRMGKEEEKLMIRGLGDIMNNKVFYQHPNLMRALGMHETVMEVMVNVLGGGESK
;
A
#
# COMPACT_ATOMS: atom_id res chain seq x y z
N GLN A 1 23.01 -4.45 -16.55
CA GLN A 1 22.98 -3.20 -17.32
C GLN A 1 21.93 -3.18 -18.46
N LEU A 2 21.13 -4.25 -18.61
CA LEU A 2 20.12 -4.38 -19.67
C LEU A 2 19.05 -3.27 -19.66
N ILE A 3 18.50 -2.93 -18.50
CA ILE A 3 17.40 -1.96 -18.39
C ILE A 3 17.88 -0.55 -18.75
N SER A 4 19.04 -0.12 -18.22
CA SER A 4 19.61 1.19 -18.52
C SER A 4 19.92 1.35 -20.01
N GLU A 5 20.51 0.33 -20.64
CA GLU A 5 20.83 0.34 -22.07
C GLU A 5 19.57 0.38 -22.94
N THR A 6 18.55 -0.41 -22.59
CA THR A 6 17.28 -0.44 -23.34
C THR A 6 16.57 0.92 -23.29
N MET A 7 16.52 1.56 -22.12
CA MET A 7 15.84 2.85 -21.94
C MET A 7 16.56 3.98 -22.69
N VAL A 8 17.90 3.98 -22.68
CA VAL A 8 18.70 4.94 -23.46
C VAL A 8 18.48 4.73 -24.96
N ARG A 9 18.49 3.47 -25.42
CA ARG A 9 18.26 3.15 -26.83
C ARG A 9 16.87 3.60 -27.29
N TRP A 10 15.81 3.32 -26.54
CA TRP A 10 14.44 3.74 -26.88
C TRP A 10 14.31 5.27 -26.99
N ALA A 11 14.96 6.02 -26.11
CA ALA A 11 14.97 7.48 -26.17
C ALA A 11 15.80 8.05 -27.33
N GLN A 12 16.72 7.26 -27.90
CA GLN A 12 17.57 7.65 -29.03
C GLN A 12 16.96 7.26 -30.39
N GLU A 13 16.19 6.19 -30.46
CA GLU A 13 15.61 5.66 -31.71
C GLU A 13 14.43 6.52 -32.21
N SER A 14 13.60 7.05 -31.32
CA SER A 14 12.44 7.86 -31.69
C SER A 14 12.01 8.81 -30.58
N VAL A 15 11.26 9.86 -30.97
CA VAL A 15 10.60 10.76 -30.01
C VAL A 15 9.43 10.02 -29.36
N ILE A 16 9.39 10.01 -28.04
CA ILE A 16 8.31 9.41 -27.26
C ILE A 16 7.33 10.52 -26.88
N GLU A 17 6.11 10.44 -27.43
CA GLU A 17 5.09 11.48 -27.25
C GLU A 17 4.32 11.33 -25.94
N ASP A 18 4.09 10.10 -25.47
CA ASP A 18 3.31 9.84 -24.26
C ASP A 18 4.08 10.26 -22.99
N PRO A 19 3.64 11.32 -22.28
CA PRO A 19 4.32 11.78 -21.08
C PRO A 19 4.22 10.76 -19.92
N GLU A 20 3.22 9.87 -19.92
CA GLU A 20 3.13 8.83 -18.89
C GLU A 20 4.21 7.78 -19.03
N LEU A 21 4.43 7.31 -20.26
CA LEU A 21 5.53 6.42 -20.60
C LEU A 21 6.88 7.05 -20.26
N VAL A 22 7.11 8.31 -20.65
CA VAL A 22 8.37 9.03 -20.33
C VAL A 22 8.62 9.03 -18.81
N ARG A 23 7.61 9.36 -18.01
CA ARG A 23 7.69 9.33 -16.55
C ARG A 23 8.05 7.95 -16.02
N ALA A 24 7.38 6.90 -16.52
CA ALA A 24 7.62 5.52 -16.10
C ALA A 24 9.06 5.07 -16.44
N MET A 25 9.55 5.43 -17.63
CA MET A 25 10.93 5.15 -18.06
C MET A 25 11.94 5.79 -17.12
N PHE A 26 11.79 7.08 -16.80
CA PHE A 26 12.72 7.76 -15.90
C PHE A 26 12.66 7.24 -14.46
N VAL A 27 11.48 6.90 -13.94
CA VAL A 27 11.35 6.27 -12.61
C VAL A 27 12.09 4.93 -12.58
N LEU A 28 11.95 4.11 -13.63
CA LEU A 28 12.64 2.82 -13.71
C LEU A 28 14.15 3.00 -13.84
N LEU A 29 14.59 3.94 -14.68
CA LEU A 29 16.01 4.25 -14.88
C LEU A 29 16.65 4.77 -13.59
N HIS A 30 16.00 5.70 -12.89
CA HIS A 30 16.47 6.22 -11.60
C HIS A 30 16.71 5.09 -10.59
N ARG A 31 15.82 4.10 -10.52
CA ARG A 31 15.97 2.93 -9.63
C ARG A 31 17.16 2.03 -9.98
N GLN A 32 17.64 2.03 -11.23
CA GLN A 32 18.84 1.28 -11.62
C GLN A 32 20.12 1.89 -11.02
N TYR A 33 20.13 3.21 -10.82
CA TYR A 33 21.29 3.93 -10.29
C TYR A 33 21.19 4.18 -8.78
N ASP A 34 20.00 4.55 -8.28
CA ASP A 34 19.73 4.77 -6.87
C ASP A 34 19.27 3.48 -6.15
N GLY A 35 20.06 2.42 -6.29
CA GLY A 35 19.78 1.15 -5.63
C GLY A 35 19.89 1.25 -4.10
N ILE A 36 20.90 1.98 -3.61
CA ILE A 36 21.13 2.20 -2.18
C ILE A 36 20.00 3.04 -1.57
N GLY A 37 19.65 4.19 -2.18
CA GLY A 37 18.53 5.00 -1.70
C GLY A 37 17.21 4.24 -1.79
N GLY A 38 17.02 3.42 -2.83
CA GLY A 38 15.89 2.50 -2.95
C GLY A 38 15.77 1.54 -1.78
N LEU A 39 16.89 0.92 -1.38
CA LEU A 39 16.95 0.02 -0.23
C LEU A 39 16.70 0.76 1.08
N VAL A 40 17.34 1.90 1.30
CA VAL A 40 17.18 2.72 2.51
C VAL A 40 15.73 3.18 2.68
N ARG A 41 15.04 3.55 1.59
CA ARG A 41 13.60 3.92 1.64
C ARG A 41 12.69 2.73 1.96
N ALA A 42 13.05 1.53 1.55
CA ALA A 42 12.28 0.32 1.82
C ALA A 42 12.51 -0.25 3.22
N LEU A 43 13.70 -0.04 3.79
CA LEU A 43 14.13 -0.62 5.06
C LEU A 43 13.17 -0.36 6.24
N PRO A 44 12.60 0.86 6.45
CA PRO A 44 11.63 1.11 7.52
C PRO A 44 10.34 0.29 7.41
N LYS A 45 10.02 -0.25 6.23
CA LYS A 45 8.86 -1.12 6.01
C LYS A 45 9.19 -2.61 6.15
N THR A 46 10.44 -2.96 6.46
CA THR A 46 10.84 -4.35 6.74
C THR A 46 10.52 -4.73 8.18
N TYR A 47 10.04 -5.96 8.37
CA TYR A 47 9.67 -6.46 9.69
C TYR A 47 9.85 -7.97 9.75
N THR A 48 10.25 -8.50 10.90
CA THR A 48 10.39 -9.94 11.14
C THR A 48 9.36 -10.38 12.17
N ILE A 49 8.72 -11.52 11.89
CA ILE A 49 7.72 -12.13 12.77
C ILE A 49 8.17 -13.54 13.16
N ASN A 50 7.64 -14.04 14.26
CA ASN A 50 7.84 -15.44 14.65
C ASN A 50 7.05 -16.36 13.70
N GLY A 51 7.62 -17.50 13.34
CA GLY A 51 6.97 -18.54 12.53
C GLY A 51 5.62 -19.01 13.09
N VAL A 52 5.45 -19.01 14.41
CA VAL A 52 4.19 -19.39 15.08
C VAL A 52 3.05 -18.40 14.79
N SER A 53 3.37 -17.14 14.45
CA SER A 53 2.40 -16.07 14.22
C SER A 53 2.10 -15.85 12.73
N VAL A 54 2.59 -16.70 11.83
CA VAL A 54 2.46 -16.51 10.38
C VAL A 54 1.00 -16.53 9.94
N GLU A 55 0.21 -17.50 10.39
CA GLU A 55 -1.20 -17.63 10.03
C GLU A 55 -2.02 -16.42 10.48
N ASP A 56 -1.85 -16.02 11.75
CA ASP A 56 -2.49 -14.82 12.29
C ASP A 56 -2.07 -13.57 11.50
N THR A 57 -0.80 -13.47 11.09
CA THR A 57 -0.33 -12.33 10.30
C THR A 57 -0.91 -12.31 8.88
N ILE A 58 -1.07 -13.47 8.24
CA ILE A 58 -1.71 -13.59 6.92
C ILE A 58 -3.16 -13.13 7.02
N ASN A 59 -3.90 -13.59 8.03
CA ASN A 59 -5.30 -13.19 8.24
C ASN A 59 -5.41 -11.68 8.49
N LEU A 60 -4.52 -11.12 9.31
CA LEU A 60 -4.46 -9.68 9.55
C LEU A 60 -4.21 -8.88 8.25
N LEU A 61 -3.25 -9.33 7.43
CA LEU A 61 -2.93 -8.68 6.16
C LEU A 61 -4.09 -8.78 5.15
N ALA A 62 -4.80 -9.90 5.13
CA ALA A 62 -5.98 -10.08 4.28
C ALA A 62 -7.10 -9.10 4.68
N SER A 63 -7.43 -9.01 5.97
CA SER A 63 -8.43 -8.06 6.48
C SER A 63 -8.02 -6.60 6.19
N LEU A 64 -6.75 -6.25 6.35
CA LEU A 64 -6.25 -4.90 6.01
C LEU A 64 -6.34 -4.63 4.50
N GLY A 65 -6.04 -5.61 3.66
CA GLY A 65 -6.18 -5.51 2.21
C GLY A 65 -7.63 -5.27 1.78
N GLN A 66 -8.58 -5.97 2.40
CA GLN A 66 -10.01 -5.76 2.17
C GLN A 66 -10.47 -4.35 2.56
N ILE A 67 -10.00 -3.82 3.70
CA ILE A 67 -10.32 -2.43 4.07
C ILE A 67 -9.76 -1.44 3.04
N ARG A 68 -8.52 -1.63 2.60
CA ARG A 68 -7.88 -0.75 1.61
C ARG A 68 -8.57 -0.77 0.26
N SER A 69 -9.11 -1.92 -0.16
CA SER A 69 -9.86 -1.98 -1.42
C SER A 69 -11.18 -1.21 -1.36
N LEU A 70 -11.74 -0.99 -0.16
CA LEU A 70 -12.97 -0.21 0.02
C LEU A 70 -12.70 1.30 -0.03
N LEU A 71 -11.46 1.76 0.16
CA LEU A 71 -11.12 3.19 0.15
C LEU A 71 -11.26 3.85 -1.23
N SER A 72 -11.12 3.09 -2.31
CA SER A 72 -11.32 3.57 -3.68
C SER A 72 -12.77 3.48 -4.16
N VAL A 73 -13.66 2.92 -3.35
CA VAL A 73 -15.07 2.66 -3.69
C VAL A 73 -15.97 3.65 -2.94
N ARG A 74 -17.07 4.06 -3.58
CA ARG A 74 -18.09 4.89 -2.93
C ARG A 74 -18.80 4.09 -1.84
N MET A 75 -18.86 4.62 -0.62
CA MET A 75 -19.48 3.93 0.51
C MET A 75 -20.99 3.71 0.31
N GLY A 76 -21.39 2.45 0.32
CA GLY A 76 -22.78 2.00 0.42
C GLY A 76 -23.00 1.16 1.69
N LYS A 77 -24.23 0.65 1.85
CA LYS A 77 -24.62 -0.12 3.03
C LYS A 77 -23.88 -1.46 3.16
N GLU A 78 -23.51 -2.08 2.04
CA GLU A 78 -22.81 -3.37 2.06
C GLU A 78 -21.30 -3.16 2.29
N GLU A 79 -20.72 -2.12 1.69
CA GLU A 79 -19.34 -1.70 1.90
C GLU A 79 -19.08 -1.35 3.37
N GLU A 80 -20.02 -0.64 4.00
CA GLU A 80 -19.96 -0.30 5.43
C GLU A 80 -19.95 -1.57 6.31
N LYS A 81 -20.82 -2.55 6.02
CA LYS A 81 -20.83 -3.83 6.75
C LYS A 81 -19.52 -4.60 6.58
N LEU A 82 -18.99 -4.65 5.34
CA LEU A 82 -17.71 -5.31 5.05
C LEU A 82 -16.56 -4.63 5.79
N MET A 83 -16.59 -3.31 5.88
CA MET A 83 -15.60 -2.53 6.62
C MET A 83 -15.66 -2.78 8.13
N ILE A 84 -16.85 -2.76 8.73
CA ILE A 84 -17.04 -3.07 10.15
C ILE A 84 -16.55 -4.49 10.47
N ARG A 85 -16.87 -5.47 9.62
CA ARG A 85 -16.36 -6.84 9.75
C ARG A 85 -14.84 -6.88 9.68
N GLY A 86 -14.23 -6.26 8.67
CA GLY A 86 -12.78 -6.23 8.50
C GLY A 86 -12.05 -5.58 9.67
N LEU A 87 -12.61 -4.50 10.24
CA LEU A 87 -12.09 -3.88 11.46
C LEU A 87 -12.22 -4.82 12.67
N GLY A 88 -13.35 -5.53 12.79
CA GLY A 88 -13.57 -6.55 13.81
C GLY A 88 -12.53 -7.67 13.75
N ASP A 89 -12.23 -8.18 12.56
CA ASP A 89 -11.25 -9.23 12.34
C ASP A 89 -9.83 -8.78 12.71
N ILE A 90 -9.47 -7.53 12.40
CA ILE A 90 -8.20 -6.92 12.82
C ILE A 90 -8.12 -6.81 14.35
N MET A 91 -9.16 -6.28 15.00
CA MET A 91 -9.19 -6.10 16.45
C MET A 91 -9.22 -7.43 17.22
N ASN A 92 -9.74 -8.50 16.62
CA ASN A 92 -9.78 -9.84 17.21
C ASN A 92 -8.53 -10.68 16.90
N ASN A 93 -7.51 -10.07 16.29
CA ASN A 93 -6.27 -10.75 15.97
C ASN A 93 -5.19 -10.43 17.02
N LYS A 94 -4.61 -11.44 17.67
CA LYS A 94 -3.59 -11.25 18.72
C LYS A 94 -2.32 -10.52 18.22
N VAL A 95 -1.97 -10.66 16.94
CA VAL A 95 -0.78 -10.01 16.34
C VAL A 95 -0.91 -8.48 16.38
N PHE A 96 -2.13 -7.96 16.30
CA PHE A 96 -2.41 -6.53 16.42
C PHE A 96 -1.84 -5.95 17.73
N TYR A 97 -2.03 -6.66 18.84
CA TYR A 97 -1.56 -6.24 20.16
C TYR A 97 -0.10 -6.65 20.44
N GLN A 98 0.33 -7.79 19.92
CA GLN A 98 1.69 -8.30 20.14
C GLN A 98 2.75 -7.47 19.38
N HIS A 99 2.39 -6.89 18.23
CA HIS A 99 3.33 -6.21 17.34
C HIS A 99 2.85 -4.81 16.91
N PRO A 100 2.80 -3.83 17.83
CA PRO A 100 2.37 -2.46 17.50
C PRO A 100 3.28 -1.77 16.46
N ASN A 101 4.57 -2.12 16.41
CA ASN A 101 5.50 -1.58 15.42
C ASN A 101 5.19 -2.10 14.00
N LEU A 102 4.66 -3.31 13.86
CA LEU A 102 4.18 -3.82 12.58
C LEU A 102 2.98 -3.01 12.09
N MET A 103 2.05 -2.64 12.99
CA MET A 103 0.90 -1.80 12.64
C MET A 103 1.33 -0.42 12.15
N ARG A 104 2.39 0.14 12.75
CA ARG A 104 3.01 1.39 12.29
C ARG A 104 3.66 1.22 10.92
N ALA A 105 4.49 0.19 10.73
CA ALA A 105 5.18 -0.06 9.46
C ALA A 105 4.21 -0.33 8.30
N LEU A 106 3.08 -0.98 8.60
CA LEU A 106 2.01 -1.21 7.63
C LEU A 106 1.21 0.06 7.30
N GLY A 107 1.29 1.15 8.07
CA GLY A 107 0.46 2.34 7.86
C GLY A 107 -1.01 2.09 8.19
N MET A 108 -1.30 1.23 9.19
CA MET A 108 -2.68 0.84 9.51
C MET A 108 -3.53 2.02 9.98
N HIS A 109 -2.95 2.91 10.79
CA HIS A 109 -3.60 4.13 11.27
C HIS A 109 -3.95 5.10 10.13
N GLU A 110 -3.13 5.20 9.08
CA GLU A 110 -3.40 6.01 7.89
C GLU A 110 -4.67 5.54 7.19
N THR A 111 -4.78 4.22 6.96
CA THR A 111 -5.97 3.59 6.37
C THR A 111 -7.23 3.86 7.20
N VAL A 112 -7.16 3.82 8.53
CA VAL A 112 -8.32 4.12 9.40
C VAL A 112 -8.71 5.60 9.33
N MET A 113 -7.74 6.50 9.26
CA MET A 113 -8.01 7.94 9.12
C MET A 113 -8.69 8.25 7.77
N GLU A 114 -8.24 7.62 6.68
CA GLU A 114 -8.87 7.79 5.35
C GLU A 114 -10.32 7.30 5.33
N VAL A 115 -10.60 6.16 5.98
CA VAL A 115 -11.97 5.68 6.18
C VAL A 115 -12.83 6.72 6.91
N MET A 116 -12.31 7.29 8.00
CA MET A 116 -13.04 8.25 8.82
C MET A 116 -13.43 9.51 8.01
N VAL A 117 -12.52 10.02 7.18
CA VAL A 117 -12.80 11.17 6.30
C VAL A 117 -13.89 10.84 5.27
N ASN A 118 -13.83 9.65 4.66
CA ASN A 118 -14.81 9.22 3.67
C ASN A 118 -16.22 9.07 4.24
N VAL A 119 -16.35 8.68 5.51
CA VAL A 119 -17.66 8.56 6.19
C VAL A 119 -18.18 9.92 6.66
N LEU A 120 -17.33 10.78 7.22
CA LEU A 120 -17.73 12.11 7.72
C LEU A 120 -18.09 13.09 6.60
N GLY A 121 -17.39 13.04 5.46
CA GLY A 121 -17.65 13.91 4.31
C GLY A 121 -19.00 13.67 3.63
N GLY A 122 -19.65 12.52 3.86
CA GLY A 122 -20.99 12.22 3.35
C GLY A 122 -22.14 12.85 4.16
N GLY A 123 -21.84 13.43 5.34
CA GLY A 123 -22.84 13.94 6.28
C GLY A 123 -23.33 15.38 6.02
N GLU A 124 -22.61 16.18 5.21
CA GLU A 124 -22.94 17.60 4.97
C GLU A 124 -23.77 17.86 3.70
N SER A 125 -24.34 16.83 3.08
CA SER A 125 -25.18 16.96 1.87
C SER A 125 -26.62 16.46 2.07
N LYS A 126 -27.24 16.77 3.22
CA LYS A 126 -28.68 16.59 3.44
C LYS A 126 -29.32 17.84 4.00
#